data_AF-A0A5K0VHD9-F1
#
_entry.id   AF-A0A5K0VHD9-F1
#
_cell.length_a   1.000
_cell.length_b   1.000
_cell.length_c   1.000
_cell.angle_alpha   90.00
_cell.angle_beta   90.00
_cell.angle_gamma   90.00
#
_symmetry.space_group_name_H-M   'P 1'
#
loop_
_entity.id
_entity.type
_entity.pdbx_description
1 polymer ?
#
loop_
_entity_poly.entity_id
_entity_poly.type
_entity_poly.pdbx_seq_one_letter_code
_entity_poly.pdbx_strand_id
1 'polypeptide(L)' 'VIVVSGETGCGKTTQLPQYILESEIESGRGAFCNIICTQPRRISAMAVAERVAAERGEQLGES' A
#
# COMPACT_ATOMS: atom_id res chain seq x y z
N VAL A 1 -8.41 -14.74 6.91
CA VAL A 1 -9.09 -13.42 6.85
C VAL A 1 -8.82 -12.69 8.16
N ILE A 2 -8.38 -11.44 8.09
CA ILE A 2 -8.06 -10.60 9.26
C ILE A 2 -8.85 -9.30 9.13
N VAL A 3 -9.37 -8.78 10.26
CA VAL A 3 -10.02 -7.47 10.34
C VAL A 3 -9.07 -6.51 11.01
N VAL A 4 -8.74 -5.42 10.33
CA VAL A 4 -7.91 -4.34 10.89
C VAL A 4 -8.79 -3.12 11.11
N SER A 5 -8.91 -2.69 12.37
CA SER A 5 -9.67 -1.51 12.78
C SER A 5 -8.73 -0.42 13.27
N GLY A 6 -9.15 0.84 13.14
CA GLY A 6 -8.43 2.00 13.65
C GLY A 6 -9.11 3.28 13.20
N GLU A 7 -8.77 4.39 13.85
CA GLU A 7 -9.35 5.70 13.54
C GLU A 7 -9.00 6.20 12.13
N THR A 8 -9.77 7.19 11.64
CA THR A 8 -9.42 7.89 10.41
C THR A 8 -8.07 8.57 10.58
N GLY A 9 -7.19 8.44 9.59
CA GLY A 9 -5.84 9.04 9.64
C GLY A 9 -4.79 8.18 10.34
N CYS A 10 -5.14 7.02 10.92
CA CYS A 10 -4.14 6.14 11.56
C CYS A 10 -3.24 5.36 10.59
N GLY A 11 -3.26 5.70 9.28
CA GLY A 11 -2.32 5.15 8.29
C GLY A 11 -2.67 3.80 7.66
N LYS A 12 -3.79 3.14 8.00
CA LYS A 12 -4.12 1.78 7.49
C LYS A 12 -3.95 1.63 5.98
N THR A 13 -4.53 2.57 5.22
CA THR A 13 -4.61 2.49 3.76
C THR A 13 -3.27 2.73 3.07
N THR A 14 -2.37 3.51 3.67
CA THR A 14 -1.05 3.81 3.10
C THR A 14 0.02 2.85 3.61
N GLN A 15 -0.02 2.44 4.89
CA GLN A 15 1.07 1.72 5.53
C GLN A 15 0.95 0.20 5.43
N LEU A 16 -0.25 -0.39 5.59
CA LEU A 16 -0.39 -1.85 5.60
C LEU A 16 0.10 -2.53 4.31
N PRO A 17 -0.20 -2.01 3.10
CA PRO A 17 0.29 -2.62 1.87
C PRO A 17 1.82 -2.55 1.78
N GLN A 18 2.41 -1.44 2.22
CA GLN A 18 3.87 -1.23 2.22
C GLN A 18 4.57 -2.23 3.14
N TYR A 19 4.09 -2.40 4.38
CA TYR A 19 4.68 -3.34 5.33
C TYR A 19 4.65 -4.79 4.84
N ILE A 20 3.56 -5.20 4.17
CA ILE A 20 3.47 -6.55 3.59
C ILE A 20 4.47 -6.70 2.44
N LEU A 21 4.53 -5.71 1.54
CA LEU A 21 5.45 -5.75 0.40
C LEU A 21 6.91 -5.75 0.85
N GLU A 22 7.28 -4.89 1.79
CA GLU A 22 8.63 -4.80 2.36
C GLU A 22 9.04 -6.12 3.02
N SER A 23 8.15 -6.73 3.80
CA SER A 23 8.43 -8.03 4.43
C SER A 23 8.66 -9.14 3.39
N GLU A 24 7.92 -9.15 2.29
CA GLU A 24 8.13 -10.11 1.21
C GLU A 24 9.42 -9.83 0.42
N ILE A 25 9.79 -8.55 0.21
CA ILE A 25 11.08 -8.16 -0.38
C ILE A 25 12.24 -8.62 0.50
N GLU A 26 12.20 -8.32 1.80
CA GLU A 26 13.21 -8.75 2.78
C GLU A 26 13.35 -10.27 2.84
N SER A 27 12.26 -10.98 2.61
CA SER A 27 12.23 -12.44 2.54
C SER A 27 12.68 -13.02 1.20
N GLY A 28 13.11 -12.20 0.24
CA GLY A 28 13.52 -12.61 -1.10
C GLY A 28 12.36 -13.07 -2.02
N ARG A 29 11.12 -12.76 -1.67
CA ARG A 29 9.89 -13.15 -2.39
C ARG A 29 9.14 -11.98 -3.01
N GLY A 30 9.69 -10.76 -2.96
CA GLY A 30 9.05 -9.55 -3.48
C GLY A 30 8.51 -9.67 -4.91
N ALA A 31 9.24 -10.36 -5.80
CA ALA A 31 8.81 -10.59 -7.19
C ALA A 31 7.52 -11.41 -7.34
N PHE A 32 7.10 -12.14 -6.30
CA PHE A 32 5.85 -12.92 -6.27
C PHE A 32 4.75 -12.23 -5.44
N CYS A 33 5.05 -11.08 -4.82
CA CYS A 33 4.10 -10.33 -4.01
C CYS A 33 3.30 -9.37 -4.90
N ASN A 34 1.98 -9.53 -4.95
CA ASN A 34 1.09 -8.59 -5.63
C ASN A 34 -0.11 -8.28 -4.71
N ILE A 35 -0.29 -7.00 -4.39
CA ILE A 35 -1.26 -6.52 -3.40
C ILE A 35 -2.26 -5.60 -4.09
N ILE A 36 -3.55 -5.95 -3.98
CA ILE A 36 -4.64 -5.13 -4.51
C ILE A 36 -5.38 -4.46 -3.36
N CYS A 37 -5.39 -3.13 -3.35
CA CYS A 37 -6.13 -2.33 -2.38
C CYS A 37 -7.31 -1.62 -3.04
N THR A 38 -8.53 -1.98 -2.66
CA THR A 38 -9.75 -1.36 -3.22
C THR A 38 -10.12 -0.08 -2.48
N GLN A 39 -10.53 0.96 -3.21
CA GLN A 39 -11.12 2.17 -2.65
C GLN A 39 -12.52 2.40 -3.23
N PRO A 40 -13.51 2.84 -2.44
CA PRO A 40 -14.89 3.02 -2.91
C PRO A 40 -15.06 4.23 -3.85
N ARG A 41 -14.06 5.12 -3.91
CA ARG A 41 -14.09 6.33 -4.76
C ARG A 41 -12.82 6.41 -5.59
N ARG A 42 -12.95 6.75 -6.88
CA ARG A 42 -11.82 6.92 -7.81
C ARG A 42 -10.77 7.90 -7.29
N ILE A 43 -11.20 9.07 -6.80
CA ILE A 43 -10.28 10.09 -6.28
C ILE A 43 -9.47 9.57 -5.09
N SER A 44 -10.04 8.72 -4.24
CA SER A 44 -9.32 8.11 -3.12
C SER A 44 -8.31 7.07 -3.59
N ALA A 45 -8.64 6.28 -4.62
CA ALA A 45 -7.68 5.33 -5.21
C ALA A 45 -6.45 6.06 -5.76
N MET A 46 -6.67 7.12 -6.55
CA MET A 46 -5.59 7.92 -7.14
C MET A 46 -4.73 8.59 -6.07
N ALA A 47 -5.36 9.30 -5.13
CA ALA A 47 -4.65 10.04 -4.09
C ALA A 47 -3.83 9.13 -3.15
N VAL A 48 -4.34 7.93 -2.83
CA VAL A 48 -3.59 6.95 -2.03
C VAL A 48 -2.39 6.43 -2.81
N ALA A 49 -2.56 6.08 -4.09
CA ALA A 49 -1.47 5.55 -4.90
C ALA A 49 -0.34 6.60 -5.08
N GLU A 50 -0.70 7.86 -5.37
CA GLU A 50 0.24 8.98 -5.43
C GLU A 50 0.95 9.19 -4.09
N ARG A 51 0.21 9.12 -2.98
CA ARG A 51 0.78 9.29 -1.63
C ARG A 51 1.78 8.19 -1.29
N VAL A 52 1.46 6.93 -1.60
CA VAL A 52 2.35 5.79 -1.34
C VAL A 52 3.62 5.89 -2.18
N ALA A 53 3.51 6.19 -3.48
CA ALA A 53 4.68 6.39 -4.34
C ALA A 53 5.60 7.51 -3.80
N ALA A 54 5.00 8.63 -3.37
CA ALA A 54 5.76 9.73 -2.76
C ALA A 54 6.43 9.36 -1.43
N GLU A 55 5.79 8.55 -0.57
CA GLU A 55 6.39 8.06 0.68
C GLU A 55 7.59 7.13 0.44
N ARG A 56 7.58 6.38 -0.68
CA ARG A 56 8.66 5.49 -1.10
C ARG A 56 9.76 6.17 -1.90
N GLY A 57 9.54 7.42 -2.33
CA GLY A 57 10.47 8.14 -3.21
C GLY A 57 10.48 7.60 -4.64
N GLU A 58 9.40 6.96 -5.09
CA GLU A 58 9.24 6.31 -6.39
C GLU A 58 8.28 7.12 -7.29
N GLN A 59 8.35 6.93 -8.62
CA GLN A 59 7.31 7.47 -9.50
C GLN A 59 6.07 6.57 -9.49
N LEU A 60 4.88 7.16 -9.65
CA LEU A 60 3.64 6.40 -9.70
C LEU A 60 3.68 5.37 -10.83
N GLY A 61 3.48 4.09 -10.48
CA GLY A 61 3.53 2.97 -11.42
C GLY A 61 4.85 2.20 -11.45
N GLU A 62 5.85 2.66 -10.68
CA GLU A 62 7.09 1.90 -10.44
C GLU A 62 6.99 1.11 -9.13
N SER A 63 7.53 -0.12 -9.13
CA SER A 63 7.73 -1.01 -7.97
C SER A 63 8.68 -2.14 -8.35
#